data_AF-A0A832V1R1-F1
#
_entry.id   AF-A0A832V1R1-F1
#
_cell.length_a   1.000
_cell.length_b   1.000
_cell.length_c   1.000
_cell.angle_alpha   90.00
_cell.angle_beta   90.00
_cell.angle_gamma   90.00
#
_symmetry.space_group_name_H-M   'P 1'
#
loop_
_entity.id
_entity.type
_entity.pdbx_description
1 polymer ?
#
loop_
_entity_poly.entity_id
_entity_poly.type
_entity_poly.pdbx_seq_one_letter_code
_entity_poly.pdbx_strand_id
1 'polypeptide(L)'
;EKIKEIKKKGVKLKWGVDIPPEGERAITEIYKNPVIVYGYPSEMKPFYIAIDEKDSKISRGFDLIMHGLEIASGGRRIHDPKMYEARLKAKGLNPENFKEITKFYHLGMPPHAGWAIGVDRLTEVICGLNNVREAVLFPRDVKRLTP
;
A
#
# COMPACT_ATOMS: atom_id res chain seq x y z
N GLU A 1 3.54 -14.09 8.54
CA GLU A 1 4.68 -14.16 9.49
C GLU A 1 4.79 -12.91 10.37
N LYS A 2 5.02 -11.73 9.77
CA LYS A 2 5.17 -10.44 10.49
C LYS A 2 4.06 -10.12 11.51
N ILE A 3 2.80 -10.47 11.22
CA ILE A 3 1.68 -10.30 12.18
C ILE A 3 1.99 -10.98 13.54
N LYS A 4 2.58 -12.18 13.53
CA LYS A 4 2.92 -12.90 14.76
C LYS A 4 4.01 -12.17 15.56
N GLU A 5 4.96 -11.54 14.88
CA GLU A 5 6.05 -10.78 15.51
C GLU A 5 5.55 -9.47 16.10
N ILE A 6 4.74 -8.72 15.33
CA ILE A 6 4.08 -7.50 15.79
C ILE A 6 3.22 -7.78 17.04
N LYS A 7 2.51 -8.92 17.07
CA LYS A 7 1.75 -9.36 18.26
C LYS A 7 2.63 -9.61 19.48
N LYS A 8 3.86 -10.12 19.33
CA LYS A 8 4.79 -10.33 20.46
C LYS A 8 5.20 -9.02 21.14
N LYS A 9 5.09 -7.90 20.42
CA LYS A 9 5.29 -6.54 20.96
C LYS A 9 4.04 -5.96 21.66
N GLY A 10 2.98 -6.76 21.83
CA GLY A 10 1.74 -6.34 22.49
C GLY A 10 0.74 -5.62 21.58
N VAL A 11 1.02 -5.50 20.27
CA VAL A 11 0.12 -4.85 19.32
C VAL A 11 -1.03 -5.78 18.93
N LYS A 12 -2.27 -5.28 19.07
CA LYS A 12 -3.48 -6.01 18.67
C LYS A 12 -3.69 -5.90 17.16
N LEU A 13 -3.20 -6.90 16.42
CA LEU A 13 -3.37 -6.99 14.97
C LEU A 13 -4.18 -8.24 14.57
N LYS A 14 -5.14 -8.13 13.66
CA LYS A 14 -5.90 -9.28 13.13
C LYS A 14 -5.63 -9.44 11.63
N TRP A 15 -5.94 -10.61 11.08
CA TRP A 15 -5.95 -10.76 9.62
C TRP A 15 -7.11 -9.96 9.03
N GLY A 16 -6.92 -9.38 7.84
CA GLY A 16 -7.95 -8.59 7.17
C GLY A 16 -8.11 -7.15 7.67
N VAL A 17 -7.22 -6.69 8.55
CA VAL A 17 -7.08 -5.27 8.90
C VAL A 17 -5.70 -4.76 8.51
N ASP A 18 -5.63 -3.47 8.25
CA ASP A 18 -4.36 -2.82 7.93
C ASP A 18 -3.42 -2.79 9.15
N ILE A 19 -2.12 -2.60 8.91
CA ILE A 19 -1.15 -2.48 9.99
C ILE A 19 -1.32 -1.10 10.62
N PRO A 20 -1.65 -1.01 11.93
CA PRO A 20 -1.79 0.29 12.58
C PRO A 20 -0.41 0.92 12.81
N PRO A 21 -0.32 2.23 13.08
CA PRO A 21 0.95 2.92 13.33
C PRO A 21 1.81 2.27 14.42
N GLU A 22 1.19 1.73 15.48
CA GLU A 22 1.92 0.99 16.52
C GLU A 22 2.56 -0.29 15.99
N GLY A 23 1.93 -0.93 15.00
CA GLY A 23 2.48 -2.10 14.30
C GLY A 23 3.66 -1.74 13.39
N GLU A 24 3.59 -0.60 12.70
CA GLU A 24 4.71 -0.08 11.88
C GLU A 24 5.93 0.27 12.75
N ARG A 25 5.70 0.89 13.91
CA ARG A 25 6.76 1.14 14.91
C ARG A 25 7.33 -0.17 15.43
N ALA A 26 6.47 -1.10 15.85
CA ALA A 26 6.89 -2.39 16.38
C ALA A 26 7.75 -3.19 15.39
N ILE A 27 7.39 -3.21 14.09
CA ILE A 27 8.17 -3.95 13.10
C ILE A 27 9.54 -3.32 12.85
N THR A 28 9.62 -2.00 12.76
CA THR A 28 10.91 -1.32 12.55
C THR A 28 11.83 -1.41 13.77
N GLU A 29 11.29 -1.45 14.99
CA GLU A 29 12.07 -1.74 16.21
C GLU A 29 12.66 -3.16 16.24
N ILE A 30 11.93 -4.15 15.70
CA ILE A 30 12.40 -5.55 15.65
C ILE A 30 13.57 -5.68 14.69
N TYR A 31 13.45 -5.11 13.50
CA TYR A 31 14.42 -5.29 12.41
C TYR A 31 15.52 -4.23 12.38
N LYS A 32 15.34 -3.09 13.07
CA LYS A 32 16.27 -1.94 13.14
C LYS A 32 16.75 -1.43 11.77
N ASN A 33 15.96 -1.67 10.73
CA ASN A 33 16.22 -1.34 9.33
C ASN A 33 14.88 -1.07 8.61
N PRO A 34 14.88 -0.44 7.43
CA PRO A 34 13.69 -0.41 6.57
C PRO A 34 13.18 -1.82 6.27
N VAL A 35 11.87 -2.04 6.37
CA VAL A 35 11.23 -3.34 6.21
C VAL A 35 10.22 -3.30 5.07
N ILE A 36 10.36 -4.21 4.11
CA ILE A 36 9.32 -4.47 3.12
C ILE A 36 8.35 -5.50 3.72
N VAL A 37 7.08 -5.11 3.83
CA VAL A 37 5.98 -5.99 4.19
C VAL A 37 5.21 -6.33 2.93
N TYR A 38 4.94 -7.60 2.69
CA TYR A 38 4.18 -8.06 1.54
C TYR A 38 3.23 -9.19 1.96
N GLY A 39 2.34 -9.56 1.05
CA GLY A 39 1.36 -10.60 1.31
C GLY A 39 0.16 -10.09 2.12
N TYR A 40 -0.27 -8.86 1.82
CA TYR A 40 -1.47 -8.27 2.40
C TYR A 40 -2.73 -9.00 1.95
N PRO A 41 -3.78 -9.09 2.79
CA PRO A 41 -5.09 -9.57 2.39
C PRO A 41 -5.60 -8.93 1.08
N SER A 42 -5.97 -9.77 0.10
CA SER A 42 -6.43 -9.35 -1.24
C SER A 42 -7.64 -8.42 -1.23
N GLU A 43 -8.47 -8.56 -0.20
CA GLU A 43 -9.70 -7.78 0.00
C GLU A 43 -9.42 -6.34 0.44
N MET A 44 -8.29 -6.07 1.08
CA MET A 44 -7.95 -4.72 1.52
C MET A 44 -7.33 -3.90 0.40
N LYS A 45 -6.51 -4.53 -0.45
CA LYS A 45 -5.81 -3.82 -1.51
C LYS A 45 -6.79 -3.39 -2.65
N PRO A 46 -6.47 -2.31 -3.38
CA PRO A 46 -7.25 -1.86 -4.53
C PRO A 46 -7.48 -2.94 -5.59
N PHE A 47 -8.54 -2.79 -6.38
CA PHE A 47 -8.95 -3.79 -7.38
C PHE A 47 -7.85 -4.14 -8.39
N TYR A 48 -7.01 -3.17 -8.75
CA TYR A 48 -5.94 -3.30 -9.75
C TYR A 48 -4.69 -4.05 -9.25
N ILE A 49 -4.59 -4.33 -7.95
CA ILE A 49 -3.48 -5.13 -7.40
C ILE A 49 -3.72 -6.59 -7.71
N ALA A 50 -2.70 -7.25 -8.28
CA ALA A 50 -2.75 -8.68 -8.60
C ALA A 50 -2.84 -9.52 -7.32
N ILE A 51 -3.49 -10.67 -7.46
CA ILE A 51 -3.64 -11.67 -6.39
C ILE A 51 -2.55 -12.74 -6.55
N ASP A 52 -2.15 -13.38 -5.45
CA ASP A 52 -1.26 -14.53 -5.49
C ASP A 52 -1.94 -15.71 -6.21
N GLU A 53 -1.25 -16.30 -7.19
CA GLU A 53 -1.74 -17.41 -8.01
C GLU A 53 -1.94 -18.70 -7.20
N LYS A 54 -1.26 -18.85 -6.05
CA LYS A 54 -1.33 -20.03 -5.16
C LYS A 54 -2.28 -19.82 -3.98
N ASP A 55 -2.48 -18.58 -3.54
CA ASP A 55 -3.40 -18.26 -2.43
C ASP A 55 -4.17 -16.97 -2.72
N SER A 56 -5.44 -17.13 -3.13
CA SER A 56 -6.27 -15.98 -3.50
C SER A 56 -6.57 -15.02 -2.35
N LYS A 57 -6.35 -15.42 -1.10
CA LYS A 57 -6.50 -14.57 0.09
C LYS A 57 -5.41 -13.50 0.18
N ILE A 58 -4.31 -13.66 -0.56
CA ILE A 58 -3.12 -12.82 -0.48
C ILE A 58 -2.91 -12.03 -1.78
N SER A 59 -2.61 -10.75 -1.65
CA SER A 59 -2.26 -9.87 -2.76
C SER A 59 -0.76 -9.87 -3.07
N ARG A 60 -0.41 -9.47 -4.29
CA ARG A 60 0.95 -9.10 -4.72
C ARG A 60 1.28 -7.63 -4.43
N GLY A 61 0.66 -7.06 -3.40
CA GLY A 61 0.99 -5.74 -2.87
C GLY A 61 2.08 -5.80 -1.80
N PHE A 62 2.82 -4.71 -1.67
CA PHE A 62 3.81 -4.52 -0.63
C PHE A 62 3.85 -3.07 -0.17
N ASP A 63 4.31 -2.87 1.06
CA ASP A 63 4.57 -1.56 1.65
C ASP A 63 6.02 -1.56 2.21
N LEU A 64 6.71 -0.42 2.10
CA LEU A 64 8.04 -0.19 2.68
C LEU A 64 7.89 0.71 3.90
N ILE A 65 8.27 0.17 5.06
CA ILE A 65 8.15 0.83 6.35
C ILE A 65 9.54 1.18 6.85
N MET A 66 9.76 2.43 7.22
CA MET A 66 11.02 2.94 7.75
C MET A 66 10.78 3.81 8.97
N HIS A 67 11.53 3.57 10.05
CA HIS A 67 11.40 4.29 11.34
C HIS A 67 9.94 4.43 11.84
N GLY A 68 9.15 3.38 11.68
CA GLY A 68 7.77 3.33 12.15
C GLY A 68 6.76 4.07 11.28
N LEU A 69 7.13 4.39 10.03
CA LEU A 69 6.26 5.04 9.06
C LEU A 69 6.32 4.33 7.71
N GLU A 70 5.16 4.06 7.11
CA GLU A 70 5.07 3.69 5.69
C GLU A 70 5.54 4.84 4.79
N ILE A 71 6.65 4.63 4.08
CA ILE A 71 7.22 5.61 3.15
C ILE A 71 6.88 5.32 1.68
N ALA A 72 6.64 4.06 1.32
CA ALA A 72 6.27 3.68 -0.04
C ALA A 72 5.30 2.50 -0.07
N SER A 73 4.45 2.46 -1.11
CA SER A 73 3.53 1.35 -1.38
C SER A 73 3.56 0.97 -2.85
N GLY A 74 3.42 -0.32 -3.13
CA GLY A 74 3.52 -0.85 -4.47
C GLY A 74 2.90 -2.23 -4.65
N GLY A 75 3.06 -2.77 -5.84
CA GLY A 75 2.66 -4.15 -6.12
C GLY A 75 2.56 -4.49 -7.60
N ARG A 76 2.49 -5.78 -7.90
CA ARG A 76 2.16 -6.28 -9.24
C ARG A 76 0.73 -5.87 -9.58
N ARG A 77 0.54 -5.38 -10.80
CA ARG A 77 -0.77 -5.01 -11.31
C ARG A 77 -1.39 -6.16 -12.08
N ILE A 78 -2.72 -6.21 -12.09
CA ILE A 78 -3.46 -7.04 -13.02
C ILE A 78 -3.15 -6.53 -14.43
N HIS A 79 -2.92 -7.43 -15.36
CA HIS A 79 -2.71 -7.13 -16.79
C HIS A 79 -3.73 -7.86 -17.67
N ASP A 80 -4.30 -8.98 -17.20
CA ASP A 80 -5.40 -9.66 -17.88
C ASP A 80 -6.71 -8.85 -17.77
N PRO A 81 -7.35 -8.50 -18.91
CA PRO A 81 -8.56 -7.67 -18.91
C PRO A 81 -9.74 -8.32 -18.20
N LYS A 82 -9.93 -9.64 -18.36
CA LYS A 82 -11.06 -10.36 -17.74
C LYS A 82 -10.96 -10.33 -16.22
N MET A 83 -9.77 -10.57 -15.68
CA MET A 83 -9.48 -10.50 -14.26
C MET A 83 -9.64 -9.08 -13.72
N TYR A 84 -9.24 -8.06 -14.49
CA TYR A 84 -9.39 -6.66 -14.10
C TYR A 84 -10.88 -6.28 -13.95
N GLU A 85 -11.70 -6.63 -14.94
CA GLU A 85 -13.16 -6.39 -14.89
C GLU A 85 -13.84 -7.18 -13.78
N ALA A 86 -13.45 -8.44 -13.57
CA ALA A 86 -13.99 -9.26 -12.47
C ALA A 86 -13.69 -8.63 -11.11
N ARG A 87 -12.49 -8.06 -10.92
CA ARG A 87 -12.07 -7.38 -9.68
C ARG A 87 -12.77 -6.05 -9.46
N LEU A 88 -13.01 -5.28 -10.53
CA LEU A 88 -13.85 -4.07 -10.46
C LEU A 88 -15.25 -4.41 -9.94
N LYS A 89 -15.91 -5.40 -10.56
CA LYS A 89 -17.25 -5.86 -10.16
C LYS A 89 -17.28 -6.38 -8.72
N ALA A 90 -16.28 -7.17 -8.33
CA ALA A 90 -16.15 -7.70 -6.96
C ALA A 90 -15.99 -6.60 -5.89
N LYS A 91 -15.52 -5.41 -6.28
CA LYS A 91 -15.41 -4.23 -5.40
C LYS A 91 -16.62 -3.29 -5.50
N GLY A 92 -17.69 -3.70 -6.19
CA GLY A 92 -18.90 -2.90 -6.38
C GLY A 92 -18.73 -1.73 -7.34
N LEU A 93 -17.68 -1.74 -8.18
CA LEU A 93 -17.40 -0.68 -9.14
C LEU A 93 -18.03 -1.03 -10.50
N ASN A 94 -18.58 -0.02 -11.17
CA ASN A 94 -19.12 -0.17 -12.52
C ASN A 94 -17.98 -0.15 -13.56
N PRO A 95 -17.72 -1.24 -14.31
CA PRO A 95 -16.65 -1.28 -15.32
C PRO A 95 -16.77 -0.20 -16.41
N GLU A 96 -17.99 0.25 -16.70
CA GLU A 96 -18.26 1.31 -17.68
C GLU A 96 -17.50 2.60 -17.36
N ASN A 97 -17.35 2.94 -16.07
CA ASN A 97 -16.63 4.13 -15.63
C ASN A 97 -15.11 4.05 -15.88
N PHE A 98 -14.59 2.87 -16.20
CA PHE A 98 -13.16 2.61 -16.39
C PHE A 98 -12.81 2.28 -17.85
N LYS A 99 -13.77 2.34 -18.78
CA LYS A 99 -13.61 1.97 -20.20
C LYS A 99 -12.40 2.58 -20.88
N GLU A 100 -12.14 3.86 -20.61
CA GLU A 100 -11.01 4.57 -21.21
C GLU A 100 -9.66 4.00 -20.78
N ILE A 101 -9.57 3.39 -19.60
CA ILE A 101 -8.36 2.73 -19.10
C ILE A 101 -8.35 1.25 -19.52
N THR A 102 -9.49 0.55 -19.41
CA THR A 102 -9.55 -0.89 -19.70
C THR A 102 -9.31 -1.21 -21.17
N LYS A 103 -9.61 -0.29 -22.11
CA LYS A 103 -9.30 -0.49 -23.54
C LYS A 103 -7.83 -0.86 -23.78
N PHE A 104 -6.90 -0.27 -23.02
CA PHE A 104 -5.47 -0.57 -23.15
C PHE A 104 -5.10 -1.99 -22.70
N TYR A 105 -5.89 -2.58 -21.81
CA TYR A 105 -5.68 -3.96 -21.37
C TYR A 105 -5.93 -4.97 -22.50
N HIS A 106 -6.84 -4.64 -23.42
CA HIS A 106 -7.13 -5.45 -24.61
C HIS A 106 -6.09 -5.28 -25.72
N LEU A 107 -5.19 -4.29 -25.62
CA LEU A 107 -4.13 -4.02 -26.61
C LEU A 107 -2.79 -4.69 -26.25
N GLY A 108 -2.80 -5.73 -25.43
CA GLY A 108 -1.60 -6.50 -25.07
C GLY A 108 -0.81 -5.91 -23.91
N MET A 109 -1.50 -5.54 -22.82
CA MET A 109 -0.87 -5.03 -21.60
C MET A 109 0.13 -6.06 -21.02
N PRO A 110 1.42 -5.74 -20.89
CA PRO A 110 2.40 -6.68 -20.36
C PRO A 110 2.22 -6.86 -18.85
N PRO A 111 2.70 -7.98 -18.27
CA PRO A 111 2.88 -8.09 -16.82
C PRO A 111 3.74 -6.93 -16.30
N HIS A 112 3.21 -6.16 -15.36
CA HIS A 112 3.89 -4.98 -14.82
C HIS A 112 3.66 -4.83 -13.32
N ALA A 113 4.56 -4.07 -12.69
CA ALA A 113 4.50 -3.69 -11.29
C ALA A 113 4.97 -2.24 -11.15
N GLY A 114 4.57 -1.61 -10.06
CA GLY A 114 5.00 -0.25 -9.76
C GLY A 114 4.84 0.04 -8.28
N TRP A 115 5.42 1.16 -7.87
CA TRP A 115 5.40 1.67 -6.51
C TRP A 115 5.43 3.20 -6.55
N ALA A 116 5.04 3.81 -5.45
CA ALA A 116 5.14 5.24 -5.22
C ALA A 116 5.71 5.49 -3.83
N ILE A 117 6.42 6.59 -3.67
CA ILE A 117 7.04 7.03 -2.43
C ILE A 117 6.55 8.42 -2.08
N GLY A 118 6.23 8.63 -0.80
CA GLY A 118 5.92 9.96 -0.29
C GLY A 118 7.21 10.72 -0.04
N VAL A 119 7.54 11.69 -0.90
CA VAL A 119 8.78 12.50 -0.75
C VAL A 119 8.79 13.22 0.60
N ASP A 120 7.66 13.79 1.01
CA ASP A 120 7.56 14.50 2.29
C ASP A 120 7.74 13.55 3.49
N ARG A 121 7.19 12.33 3.40
CA ARG A 121 7.39 11.28 4.43
C ARG A 121 8.82 10.77 4.46
N LEU A 122 9.46 10.63 3.30
CA LEU A 122 10.86 10.26 3.21
C LEU A 122 11.74 11.33 3.89
N THR A 123 11.47 12.62 3.61
CA THR A 123 12.17 13.74 4.26
C THR A 123 11.92 13.74 5.77
N GLU A 124 10.67 13.56 6.23
CA GLU A 124 10.33 13.42 7.66
C GLU A 124 11.19 12.35 8.34
N VAL A 125 11.28 11.17 7.73
CA VAL A 125 12.02 10.02 8.27
C VAL A 125 13.54 10.23 8.24
N ILE A 126 14.09 10.78 7.15
CA ILE A 126 15.54 11.03 7.00
C ILE A 126 16.02 12.12 7.96
N CYS A 127 15.23 13.19 8.10
CA CYS A 127 15.58 14.33 8.95
C CYS A 127 15.18 14.14 10.42
N GLY A 128 14.47 13.05 10.77
CA GLY A 128 14.04 12.78 12.14
C GLY A 128 13.01 13.80 12.64
N LEU A 129 12.11 14.27 11.76
CA LEU A 129 11.08 15.24 12.09
C LEU A 129 9.91 14.56 12.82
N ASN A 130 9.19 15.33 13.64
CA ASN A 130 8.05 14.80 14.40
C ASN A 130 6.71 14.92 13.64
N ASN A 131 6.70 15.64 12.52
CA ASN A 131 5.50 15.96 11.77
C ASN A 131 5.85 16.21 10.29
N VAL A 132 5.14 15.54 9.38
CA VAL A 132 5.28 15.76 7.93
C VAL A 132 5.18 17.23 7.49
N ARG A 133 4.48 18.08 8.25
CA ARG A 133 4.38 19.53 7.94
C ARG A 133 5.72 20.25 8.04
N GLU A 134 6.68 19.73 8.79
CA GLU A 134 8.04 20.27 8.88
C GLU A 134 8.88 19.89 7.66
N ALA A 135 8.45 18.88 6.89
CA ALA A 135 9.09 18.45 5.65
C ALA A 135 8.59 19.18 4.39
N VAL A 136 7.52 19.99 4.51
CA VAL A 136 6.83 20.65 3.40
C VAL A 136 6.97 22.17 3.50
N LEU A 137 7.38 22.83 2.42
CA LEU A 137 7.59 24.28 2.41
C LEU A 137 6.31 25.09 2.71
N PHE A 138 5.19 24.73 2.08
CA PHE A 138 3.87 25.32 2.31
C PHE A 138 2.85 24.22 2.60
N PRO A 139 2.73 23.75 3.87
CA PRO A 139 1.89 22.62 4.21
C PRO A 139 0.41 22.86 3.89
N ARG A 140 -0.26 21.80 3.41
CA ARG A 140 -1.68 21.79 3.07
C ARG A 140 -2.42 20.73 3.85
N ASP A 141 -3.52 21.12 4.47
CA ASP A 141 -4.47 20.19 5.08
C ASP A 141 -5.88 20.80 5.10
N VAL A 142 -6.85 20.08 5.67
CA VAL A 142 -8.26 20.52 5.74
C VAL A 142 -8.48 21.81 6.54
N LYS A 143 -7.48 22.29 7.29
CA LYS A 143 -7.52 23.53 8.09
C LYS A 143 -6.55 24.61 7.57
N ARG A 144 -5.63 24.29 6.66
CA ARG A 144 -4.59 25.21 6.17
C ARG A 144 -4.53 25.22 4.64
N LEU A 145 -4.93 26.36 4.06
CA LEU A 145 -4.93 26.60 2.62
C LEU A 145 -4.00 27.74 2.18
N THR A 146 -3.66 28.70 3.04
CA THR A 146 -2.92 29.92 2.63
C THR A 146 -1.68 30.18 3.51
N PRO A 147 -0.57 30.72 2.95
CA PRO A 147 -0.30 30.78 1.51
C PRO A 147 -0.30 29.39 0.92
#